data_AF-A0A139X1C7-F1
#
_entry.id   AF-A0A139X1C7-F1
#
_cell.length_a   1.000
_cell.length_b   1.000
_cell.length_c   1.000
_cell.angle_alpha   90.00
_cell.angle_beta   90.00
_cell.angle_gamma   90.00
#
_symmetry.space_group_name_H-M   'P 1'
#
loop_
_entity.id
_entity.type
_entity.pdbx_description
1 polymer ?
#
loop_
_entity_poly.entity_id
_entity_poly.type
_entity_poly.pdbx_seq_one_letter_code
_entity_poly.pdbx_strand_id
1 'polypeptide(L)' 'MTATTVFQKQYVEWRENGYWIKESRVSLDSVVYAFLNGTSPEAYLKEGEAEFEKLRQAAREQNTVLYEKLALHM' A
#
# COMPACT_ATOMS: atom_id res chain seq x y z
N MET A 1 24.31 -34.19 -17.65
CA MET A 1 24.17 -33.08 -16.68
C MET A 1 22.94 -32.29 -17.08
N THR A 2 21.79 -32.49 -16.44
CA THR A 2 20.57 -31.72 -16.72
C THR A 2 20.54 -30.51 -15.79
N ALA A 3 20.64 -29.30 -16.33
CA ALA A 3 20.45 -28.09 -15.56
C ALA A 3 18.94 -27.93 -15.26
N THR A 4 18.56 -28.09 -14.00
CA THR A 4 17.22 -27.73 -13.54
C THR A 4 17.11 -26.21 -13.62
N THR A 5 16.34 -25.71 -14.59
CA THR A 5 15.98 -24.30 -14.65
C THR A 5 15.11 -23.97 -13.45
N VAL A 6 15.70 -23.37 -12.41
CA VAL A 6 14.95 -22.79 -11.31
C VAL A 6 14.31 -21.51 -11.85
N PHE A 7 12.99 -21.51 -12.05
CA PHE A 7 12.26 -20.28 -12.32
C PHE A 7 12.42 -19.36 -11.09
N GLN A 8 13.37 -18.42 -11.14
CA GLN A 8 13.47 -17.39 -10.12
C GLN A 8 12.23 -16.51 -10.23
N LYS A 9 11.40 -16.54 -9.18
CA LYS A 9 10.25 -15.64 -9.07
C LYS A 9 10.78 -14.21 -9.08
N GLN A 10 10.43 -13.46 -10.11
CA GLN A 10 10.75 -12.07 -10.22
C GLN A 10 9.77 -11.27 -9.38
N TYR A 11 10.26 -10.57 -8.35
CA TYR A 11 9.44 -9.77 -7.43
C TYR A 11 9.43 -8.29 -7.79
N VAL A 12 10.34 -7.83 -8.65
CA VAL A 12 10.52 -6.43 -9.01
C VAL A 12 10.29 -6.25 -10.51
N GLU A 13 9.54 -5.22 -10.86
CA GLU A 13 9.32 -4.76 -12.23
C GLU A 13 9.70 -3.28 -12.39
N TRP A 14 10.09 -2.90 -13.60
CA TRP A 14 10.29 -1.50 -13.96
C TRP A 14 9.00 -0.96 -14.57
N ARG A 15 8.43 0.07 -13.95
CA ARG A 15 7.25 0.78 -14.47
C ARG A 15 7.30 2.25 -14.04
N GLU A 16 6.72 3.14 -14.84
CA GLU A 16 6.61 4.57 -14.51
C GLU A 16 7.95 5.21 -14.10
N ASN A 17 9.04 4.82 -14.77
CA ASN A 17 10.41 5.26 -14.49
C ASN A 17 10.95 4.92 -13.08
N GLY A 18 10.46 3.85 -12.46
CA GLY A 18 10.99 3.35 -11.19
C GLY A 18 10.87 1.83 -11.05
N TYR A 19 11.47 1.31 -9.98
CA TYR A 19 11.35 -0.10 -9.59
C TYR A 19 10.17 -0.29 -8.63
N TRP A 20 9.33 -1.27 -8.91
CA TRP A 20 8.12 -1.57 -8.15
C TRP A 20 8.03 -3.04 -7.82
N ILE A 21 7.36 -3.35 -6.70
CA ILE A 21 7.01 -4.73 -6.35
C ILE A 21 5.87 -5.19 -7.27
N LYS A 22 6.04 -6.34 -7.92
CA LYS A 22 5.01 -6.93 -8.79
C LYS A 22 3.71 -7.13 -8.02
N GLU A 23 2.59 -6.88 -8.71
CA GLU A 23 1.23 -7.04 -8.15
C GLU A 23 0.96 -6.14 -6.94
N SER A 24 1.79 -5.11 -6.73
CA SER A 24 1.69 -4.19 -5.60
C SER A 24 1.79 -2.73 -6.06
N ARG A 25 1.34 -1.81 -5.21
CA ARG A 25 1.52 -0.35 -5.35
C ARG A 25 2.72 0.16 -4.55
N VAL A 26 3.61 -0.73 -4.15
CA VAL A 26 4.79 -0.40 -3.34
C VAL A 26 6.00 -0.22 -4.26
N SER A 27 6.65 0.95 -4.18
CA SER A 27 7.92 1.20 -4.83
C SER A 27 9.04 0.46 -4.11
N LEU A 28 10.07 0.02 -4.84
CA LEU A 28 11.24 -0.60 -4.24
C LEU A 28 12.00 0.39 -3.34
N ASP A 29 12.03 1.67 -3.73
CA ASP A 29 12.72 2.72 -2.99
C ASP A 29 12.13 2.90 -1.58
N SER A 30 10.80 2.79 -1.42
CA SER A 30 10.15 2.84 -0.10
C SER A 30 10.61 1.68 0.79
N VAL A 31 10.81 0.48 0.24
CA VAL A 31 11.28 -0.70 0.99
C VAL A 31 12.75 -0.52 1.39
N VAL A 32 13.59 -0.04 0.47
CA VAL A 32 15.01 0.24 0.74
C VAL A 32 15.17 1.34 1.79
N TYR A 33 14.39 2.42 1.69
CA TYR A 33 14.41 3.51 2.66
C TYR A 33 14.01 3.05 4.06
N ALA A 34 12.92 2.27 4.16
CA ALA A 34 12.50 1.66 5.42
C ALA A 34 13.57 0.74 6.02
N PHE A 35 14.21 -0.08 5.19
CA PHE A 35 15.27 -0.99 5.60
C PHE A 35 16.51 -0.24 6.11
N LEU A 36 16.96 0.80 5.40
CA LEU A 36 18.12 1.61 5.78
C LEU A 36 17.93 2.37 7.09
N ASN A 37 16.68 2.75 7.43
CA ASN A 37 16.35 3.43 8.68
C ASN A 37 16.35 2.50 9.91
N GLY A 38 16.60 1.20 9.75
CA GLY A 38 16.67 0.24 10.86
C GLY A 38 15.31 -0.05 11.50
N THR A 39 14.22 0.46 10.92
CA THR A 39 12.86 0.17 11.34
C THR A 39 12.45 -1.18 10.78
N SER A 40 11.91 -2.07 11.61
CA SER A 40 11.31 -3.31 11.12
C SER A 40 10.22 -2.98 10.08
N PRO A 41 10.17 -3.66 8.91
CA PRO A 41 9.12 -3.49 7.91
C PRO A 41 7.70 -3.58 8.50
N GLU A 42 7.53 -4.35 9.58
CA GLU A 42 6.27 -4.55 10.28
C GLU A 42 5.75 -3.27 10.97
N ALA A 43 6.64 -2.37 11.41
CA ALA A 43 6.25 -1.15 12.11
C ALA A 43 5.58 -0.14 11.15
N TYR A 44 6.14 0.03 9.94
CA TYR A 44 5.57 0.92 8.93
C TYR A 44 4.26 0.40 8.35
N LEU A 45 4.11 -0.91 8.20
CA LEU A 45 2.84 -1.50 7.80
C LEU A 45 1.73 -1.18 8.81
N LYS A 46 2.04 -1.33 10.10
CA LYS A 46 1.08 -1.04 11.18
C LYS A 46 0.71 0.45 11.24
N GLU A 47 1.67 1.35 11.06
CA GLU A 47 1.42 2.79 11.02
C GLU A 47 0.60 3.20 9.80
N GLY A 48 0.96 2.70 8.61
CA GLY A 48 0.22 2.97 7.38
C GLY A 48 -1.22 2.43 7.41
N GLU A 49 -1.44 1.25 8.00
CA GLU A 49 -2.78 0.69 8.23
C GLU A 49 -3.61 1.58 9.17
N ALA A 50 -3.01 2.08 10.25
CA ALA A 50 -3.68 2.95 11.20
C ALA A 50 -4.05 4.31 10.58
N GLU A 51 -3.18 4.90 9.76
CA GLU A 51 -3.48 6.13 9.03
C GLU A 51 -4.57 5.92 7.97
N PHE A 52 -4.51 4.80 7.24
CA PHE A 52 -5.52 4.47 6.24
C PHE A 52 -6.91 4.30 6.85
N GLU A 53 -7.01 3.65 8.02
CA GLU A 53 -8.30 3.48 8.70
C GLU A 53 -8.85 4.80 9.25
N LYS A 54 -7.98 5.71 9.74
CA LYS A 54 -8.41 7.07 10.12
C LYS A 54 -8.98 7.84 8.92
N LEU A 55 -8.31 7.77 7.78
CA LEU A 55 -8.79 8.41 6.55
C LEU A 55 -10.12 7.80 6.08
N ARG A 56 -10.27 6.47 6.19
CA ARG A 56 -11.54 5.79 5.88
C ARG A 56 -12.68 6.19 6.81
N GLN A 57 -12.42 6.34 8.10
CA GLN A 57 -13.41 6.81 9.06
C GLN A 57 -13.83 8.25 8.77
N ALA A 58 -12.86 9.15 8.58
CA ALA A 58 -13.13 10.54 8.22
C ALA A 58 -13.94 10.66 6.91
N ALA A 59 -13.62 9.84 5.90
CA ALA A 59 -14.36 9.81 4.64
C ALA A 59 -15.80 9.30 4.82
N ARG A 60 -16.02 8.34 5.73
CA ARG A 60 -17.37 7.86 6.08
C ARG A 60 -18.16 8.93 6.80
N GLU A 61 -17.58 9.56 7.81
CA GLU A 61 -18.24 10.65 8.56
C GLU A 61 -18.64 11.81 7.64
N GLN A 62 -17.75 12.23 6.74
CA GLN A 62 -18.06 13.28 5.78
C GLN A 62 -19.18 12.87 4.80
N ASN A 63 -19.24 11.60 4.39
CA ASN A 63 -20.31 11.11 3.50
C ASN A 63 -21.62 10.78 4.22
N THR A 64 -21.61 10.45 5.51
CA THR A 64 -22.84 10.18 6.29
C THR A 64 -23.71 11.44 6.40
N VAL A 65 -23.10 12.62 6.56
CA VAL A 65 -23.82 13.91 6.58
C VAL A 65 -24.51 14.21 5.24
N LEU A 66 -23.95 13.71 4.13
CA LEU A 66 -24.56 13.84 2.80
C LEU A 66 -25.84 13.00 2.66
N TYR A 67 -25.87 11.78 3.19
CA TYR A 67 -27.07 10.92 3.13
C TYR A 67 -28.15 11.35 4.14
N GLU A 68 -27.77 11.81 5.34
CA GLU A 68 -28.72 12.33 6.33
C GLU A 68 -29.37 13.64 5.87
N LYS A 69 -28.60 14.54 5.25
CA LYS A 69 -29.12 15.83 4.73
C LYS A 69 -30.03 15.63 3.52
N LEU A 70 -29.77 14.62 2.69
CA LEU A 70 -30.61 14.24 1.55
C LEU A 70 -31.93 13.60 2.00
N ALA A 71 -31.92 12.81 3.09
CA ALA A 71 -33.13 12.22 3.66
C ALA A 71 -34.05 13.24 4.38
N LEU A 72 -33.51 14.39 4.79
CA LEU A 72 -34.26 15.47 5.46
C LEU A 72 -34.90 16.48 4.47
N HIS A 73 -34.62 16.37 3.17
CA HIS A 73 -35.13 17.26 2.12
C HIS A 73 -36.03 16.53 1.08
N MET A 74 -36.43 15.29 1.36
CA MET A 74 -37.58 14.62 0.73
C MET A 74 -38.73 14.52 1.73
#